data_AF-A0A662EXZ3-F1
#
_entry.id   AF-A0A662EXZ3-F1
#
_cell.length_a   1.000
_cell.length_b   1.000
_cell.length_c   1.000
_cell.angle_alpha   90.00
_cell.angle_beta   90.00
_cell.angle_gamma   90.00
#
_symmetry.space_group_name_H-M   'P 1'
#
loop_
_entity.id
_entity.type
_entity.pdbx_description
1 polymer ?
#
loop_
_entity_poly.entity_id
_entity_poly.type
_entity_poly.pdbx_seq_one_letter_code
_entity_poly.pdbx_strand_id
1 'polypeptide(L)' 'MGRIERTFIEEEMEQSYINYAMSVIRGRAIPDVRDGLKPVQRRILYGMHELGLTPGKSH' A
#
# COMPACT_ATOMS: atom_id res chain seq x y z
N MET A 1 13.85 -21.56 21.61
CA MET A 1 12.67 -22.31 21.13
C MET A 1 11.54 -21.31 20.93
N GLY A 2 10.90 -21.28 19.76
CA GLY A 2 9.72 -20.44 19.53
C GLY A 2 8.50 -21.00 20.27
N ARG A 3 7.73 -20.14 20.94
CA ARG A 3 6.47 -20.52 21.59
C ARG A 3 5.40 -20.70 20.53
N ILE A 4 4.75 -21.87 20.49
CA ILE A 4 3.58 -22.10 19.63
C ILE A 4 2.35 -21.61 20.38
N GLU A 5 1.65 -20.64 19.82
CA GLU A 5 0.37 -20.16 20.33
C GLU A 5 -0.75 -20.81 19.55
N ARG A 6 -1.78 -21.30 20.26
CA ARG A 6 -2.99 -21.83 19.63
C ARG A 6 -3.99 -20.69 19.51
N THR A 7 -4.62 -20.57 18.35
CA THR A 7 -5.68 -19.60 18.08
C THR A 7 -6.89 -20.34 17.49
N PHE A 8 -8.10 -19.78 17.66
CA PHE A 8 -9.28 -20.27 16.96
C PHE A 8 -9.22 -19.82 15.49
N ILE A 9 -9.56 -20.72 14.58
CA ILE A 9 -9.44 -20.43 13.13
C ILE A 9 -10.41 -19.33 12.71
N GLU A 10 -11.59 -19.28 13.32
CA GLU A 10 -12.62 -18.28 13.06
C GLU A 10 -12.13 -16.87 13.39
N GLU A 11 -11.54 -16.70 14.58
CA GLU A 11 -10.98 -15.42 15.05
C GLU A 11 -9.81 -14.98 14.17
N GLU A 12 -8.91 -15.90 13.81
CA GLU A 12 -7.75 -15.60 12.96
C GLU A 12 -8.17 -15.19 11.54
N MET A 13 -9.18 -15.88 10.98
CA MET A 13 -9.69 -15.60 9.64
C MET A 13 -10.40 -14.25 9.59
N GLU A 14 -11.23 -13.91 10.58
CA GLU A 14 -11.88 -12.60 10.67
C GLU A 14 -10.83 -11.48 10.75
N GLN A 15 -9.87 -11.62 11.66
CA GLN A 15 -8.83 -10.62 11.88
C GLN A 15 -7.95 -10.44 10.63
N SER A 16 -7.54 -11.54 10.00
CA SER A 16 -6.76 -11.53 8.76
C SER A 16 -7.52 -10.88 7.60
N TYR A 17 -8.81 -11.19 7.47
CA TYR A 17 -9.65 -10.61 6.44
C TYR A 17 -9.80 -9.10 6.61
N ILE A 18 -10.11 -8.63 7.82
CA ILE A 18 -10.24 -7.19 8.12
C ILE A 18 -8.91 -6.48 7.87
N ASN A 19 -7.79 -7.04 8.33
CA ASN A 19 -6.46 -6.46 8.12
C ASN A 19 -6.11 -6.32 6.63
N TYR A 20 -6.39 -7.37 5.85
CA TYR A 20 -6.18 -7.34 4.42
C TYR A 20 -7.10 -6.32 3.73
N ALA A 21 -8.38 -6.33 4.04
CA ALA A 21 -9.37 -5.42 3.46
C ALA A 21 -9.01 -3.96 3.73
N MET A 22 -8.65 -3.62 4.97
CA MET A 22 -8.22 -2.28 5.34
C MET A 22 -6.93 -1.86 4.62
N SER A 23 -5.96 -2.78 4.51
CA SER A 23 -4.73 -2.56 3.75
C SER A 23 -4.99 -2.31 2.26
N VAL A 24 -5.90 -3.07 1.63
CA VAL A 24 -6.34 -2.84 0.24
C VAL A 24 -6.94 -1.44 0.10
N ILE A 25 -7.94 -1.13 0.93
CA ILE A 25 -8.73 0.10 0.83
C ILE A 25 -7.83 1.32 0.93
N ARG A 26 -7.01 1.38 2.00
CA ARG A 26 -6.18 2.56 2.30
C ARG A 26 -4.87 2.60 1.51
N GLY A 27 -4.28 1.44 1.27
CA GLY A 27 -2.90 1.32 0.79
C GLY A 27 -2.75 1.03 -0.70
N ARG A 28 -3.84 0.67 -1.41
CA ARG A 28 -3.74 0.21 -2.80
C ARG A 28 -4.88 0.69 -3.70
N ALA A 29 -6.13 0.50 -3.29
CA ALA A 29 -7.27 0.55 -4.21
C ALA A 29 -7.87 1.95 -4.38
N ILE A 30 -8.09 2.69 -3.28
CA ILE A 30 -8.77 3.98 -3.31
C ILE A 30 -7.75 5.13 -3.45
N PRO A 31 -7.94 6.08 -4.39
CA PRO A 31 -7.09 7.27 -4.49
C PRO A 31 -7.31 8.23 -3.33
N ASP A 32 -6.27 8.99 -2.97
CA ASP A 32 -6.41 10.07 -1.99
C ASP A 32 -7.19 11.25 -2.60
N VAL A 33 -8.10 11.84 -1.84
CA VAL A 33 -8.96 12.94 -2.32
C VAL A 33 -8.19 14.22 -2.67
N ARG A 34 -7.01 14.43 -2.06
CA ARG A 34 -6.23 15.66 -2.23
C ARG A 34 -5.55 15.75 -3.58
N ASP A 35 -5.07 14.61 -4.09
CA ASP A 35 -4.27 14.54 -5.32
C ASP A 35 -4.85 13.57 -6.37
N GLY A 36 -5.86 12.78 -6.02
CA GLY A 36 -6.45 11.77 -6.89
C GLY A 36 -5.55 10.55 -7.14
N LEU A 37 -4.42 10.41 -6.42
CA LEU A 37 -3.42 9.39 -6.70
C LEU A 37 -3.54 8.18 -5.77
N LYS A 38 -3.43 6.99 -6.37
CA LYS A 38 -3.18 5.74 -5.64
C LYS A 38 -1.74 5.73 -5.10
N PRO A 39 -1.46 5.03 -3.99
CA PRO A 39 -0.13 5.02 -3.39
C PRO A 39 1.02 4.61 -4.32
N VAL A 40 0.78 3.69 -5.27
CA VAL A 40 1.80 3.30 -6.27
C VAL A 40 2.12 4.43 -7.24
N GLN A 41 1.12 5.19 -7.69
CA GLN A 41 1.31 6.30 -8.63
C GLN A 41 2.11 7.42 -7.98
N ARG A 42 1.80 7.76 -6.72
CA ARG A 42 2.56 8.75 -5.94
C ARG A 42 4.02 8.36 -5.79
N ARG A 43 4.32 7.08 -5.48
CA ARG A 43 5.69 6.58 -5.39
C ARG A 43 6.45 6.65 -6.71
N ILE A 44 5.79 6.35 -7.83
CA ILE A 44 6.40 6.46 -9.16
C ILE A 44 6.77 7.91 -9.46
N LEU A 45 5.83 8.84 -9.30
CA LEU A 45 6.07 10.26 -9.57
C LEU A 45 7.16 10.84 -8.65
N TYR A 46 7.14 10.46 -7.37
CA TYR A 46 8.19 10.84 -6.42
C TYR A 46 9.55 10.27 -6.85
N GLY A 47 9.64 8.98 -7.18
CA GLY A 47 10.89 8.37 -7.67
C GLY A 47 11.41 9.01 -8.95
N MET A 48 10.53 9.35 -9.89
CA MET A 48 10.89 10.10 -11.11
C MET A 48 11.46 11.47 -10.78
N HIS A 49 10.86 12.17 -9.82
CA HIS A 49 11.35 13.46 -9.33
C HIS A 49 12.76 13.34 -8.72
N GLU A 50 12.99 12.37 -7.84
CA GLU A 50 14.30 12.14 -7.21
C GLU A 50 15.39 11.77 -8.23
N LEU A 51 15.03 11.06 -9.29
CA LEU A 51 15.93 10.73 -10.40
C LEU A 51 16.09 11.89 -11.41
N GLY A 52 15.38 12.99 -11.22
CA GLY A 52 15.37 14.15 -12.11
C GLY A 52 14.84 13.83 -13.52
N LEU A 53 13.95 12.85 -13.64
CA LEU A 53 13.28 12.46 -14.89
C LEU A 53 12.11 13.40 -15.19
N THR A 54 12.45 14.64 -15.56
CA THR A 54 11.47 15.67 -15.89
C THR A 54 11.29 15.80 -17.41
N PRO A 55 10.10 16.19 -17.89
CA PRO A 55 9.81 16.26 -19.33
C PRO A 55 10.76 17.16 -20.14
N GLY A 56 11.41 18.14 -19.51
CA GLY A 56 12.31 19.10 -20.15
C GLY A 56 13.78 18.67 -20.23
N LYS A 57 14.16 17.49 -19.73
CA LYS A 57 15.53 17.00 -19.90
C LYS A 57 15.73 16.52 -21.34
N SER A 58 16.84 16.95 -21.94
CA SER A 58 17.32 16.37 -23.20
C SER A 58 17.65 14.89 -22.99
N HIS A 59 17.24 14.05 -23.93
CA HIS A 59 17.53 12.61 -23.94
C HIS A 59 19.04 12.34 -24.04
#